data_AF-A0A537YK52-F1
#
_entry.id   AF-A0A537YK52-F1
#
_cell.length_a   1.000
_cell.length_b   1.000
_cell.length_c   1.000
_cell.angle_alpha   90.00
_cell.angle_beta   90.00
_cell.angle_gamma   90.00
#
_symmetry.space_group_name_H-M   'P 1'
#
loop_
_entity.id
_entity.type
_entity.pdbx_description
1 polymer ?
#
loop_
_entity_poly.entity_id
_entity_poly.type
_entity_poly.pdbx_seq_one_letter_code
_entity_poly.pdbx_strand_id
1 'polypeptide(L)'
;FAVKRDERGTWHVEGRSVERWVLETDLDDDDELAKLQRNLRREGVFRVLEASGVAEGDDVEIRGLVFAFVPDVEGGSDRAG
;
A
#
# COMPACT_ATOMS: atom_id res chain seq x y z
N PHE A 1 -10.37 -5.83 4.06
CA PHE A 1 -9.62 -4.82 4.86
C PHE A 1 -10.45 -3.55 4.95
N ALA A 2 -10.03 -2.54 5.72
CA ALA A 2 -10.64 -1.22 5.81
C ALA A 2 -9.54 -0.15 5.75
N VAL A 3 -9.87 1.02 5.19
CA VAL A 3 -9.03 2.21 5.19
C VAL A 3 -9.64 3.24 6.12
N LYS A 4 -8.83 3.84 6.99
CA LYS A 4 -9.23 4.90 7.91
C LYS A 4 -8.22 6.03 7.87
N ARG A 5 -8.65 7.21 8.29
CA ARG A 5 -7.77 8.36 8.51
C ARG A 5 -7.90 8.80 9.96
N ASP A 6 -6.77 8.96 10.65
CA ASP A 6 -6.78 9.40 12.04
C ASP A 6 -6.85 10.93 12.17
N GLU A 7 -6.87 11.41 13.42
CA GLU A 7 -6.92 12.84 13.75
C GLU A 7 -5.65 13.62 13.35
N ARG A 8 -4.53 12.92 13.12
CA ARG A 8 -3.25 13.52 12.68
C ARG A 8 -3.15 13.57 11.16
N GLY A 9 -4.10 12.95 10.46
CA GLY A 9 -4.18 12.91 9.01
C GLY A 9 -3.47 11.70 8.40
N THR A 10 -2.97 10.76 9.20
CA THR A 10 -2.32 9.54 8.76
C THR A 10 -3.34 8.52 8.28
N TRP A 11 -3.03 7.84 7.17
CA TRP A 11 -3.88 6.79 6.61
C TRP A 11 -3.53 5.44 7.22
N HIS A 12 -4.53 4.66 7.58
CA HIS A 12 -4.38 3.34 8.20
C HIS A 12 -5.08 2.29 7.36
N VAL A 13 -4.38 1.20 7.03
CA VAL A 13 -4.97 0.01 6.40
C VAL A 13 -5.04 -1.11 7.44
N GLU A 14 -6.26 -1.48 7.82
CA GLU A 14 -6.52 -2.53 8.80
C GLU A 14 -7.14 -3.76 8.13
N GLY A 15 -6.67 -4.96 8.49
CA GLY A 15 -7.26 -6.19 7.99
C GLY A 15 -6.35 -7.39 8.13
N ARG A 16 -6.92 -8.50 8.63
CA ARG A 16 -6.20 -9.73 8.96
C ARG A 16 -5.27 -10.24 7.84
N SER A 17 -5.72 -10.26 6.59
CA SER A 17 -4.90 -10.76 5.46
C SER A 17 -3.75 -9.81 5.14
N VAL A 18 -4.05 -8.50 5.07
CA VAL A 18 -3.07 -7.44 4.75
C VAL A 18 -2.00 -7.37 5.84
N GLU A 19 -2.41 -7.33 7.11
CA GLU A 19 -1.50 -7.33 8.26
C GLU A 19 -0.66 -8.60 8.34
N ARG A 20 -1.21 -9.76 7.94
CA ARG A 20 -0.47 -11.00 7.89
C ARG A 20 0.62 -10.95 6.82
N TRP A 21 0.29 -10.50 5.61
CA TRP A 21 1.29 -10.40 4.55
C TRP A 21 2.44 -9.48 4.95
N VAL A 22 2.14 -8.30 5.50
CA VAL A 22 3.18 -7.39 6.01
C VAL A 22 4.02 -8.02 7.12
N LEU A 23 3.43 -8.81 8.03
CA LEU A 23 4.17 -9.50 9.08
C LEU A 23 5.09 -10.61 8.54
N GLU A 24 4.66 -11.31 7.49
CA GLU A 24 5.36 -12.47 6.92
C GLU A 24 6.42 -12.07 5.89
N THR A 25 6.42 -10.84 5.41
CA THR A 25 7.35 -10.33 4.39
C THR A 25 8.62 -9.76 5.02
N ASP A 26 9.77 -10.21 4.54
CA ASP A 26 11.03 -9.47 4.71
C ASP A 26 11.03 -8.25 3.75
N LEU A 27 11.08 -7.04 4.32
CA LEU A 27 10.98 -5.80 3.55
C LEU A 27 12.30 -5.38 2.91
N ASP A 28 13.41 -6.00 3.30
CA ASP A 28 14.73 -5.80 2.69
C ASP A 28 14.99 -6.77 1.52
N ASP A 29 14.07 -7.73 1.29
CA ASP A 29 14.10 -8.66 0.15
C ASP A 29 13.14 -8.19 -0.96
N ASP A 30 13.71 -7.81 -2.10
CA ASP A 30 12.97 -7.30 -3.26
C ASP A 30 11.91 -8.29 -3.80
N ASP A 31 12.19 -9.61 -3.76
CA ASP A 31 11.26 -10.63 -4.25
C ASP A 31 10.07 -10.81 -3.30
N GLU A 32 10.30 -10.73 -1.99
CA GLU A 32 9.22 -10.76 -1.00
C GLU A 32 8.40 -9.48 -1.01
N LEU A 33 9.03 -8.31 -1.13
CA LEU A 33 8.36 -7.03 -1.27
C LEU A 33 7.48 -7.00 -2.53
N ALA A 34 7.98 -7.49 -3.67
CA ALA A 34 7.19 -7.61 -4.89
C ALA A 34 5.99 -8.56 -4.74
N LYS A 35 6.13 -9.65 -3.96
CA LYS A 35 5.00 -10.54 -3.63
C LYS A 35 3.96 -9.82 -2.76
N LEU A 36 4.39 -9.06 -1.75
CA LEU A 36 3.50 -8.25 -0.92
C LEU A 36 2.72 -7.25 -1.79
N GLN A 37 3.40 -6.45 -2.59
CA GLN A 37 2.77 -5.48 -3.50
C GLN A 37 1.73 -6.15 -4.42
N ARG A 38 2.06 -7.30 -5.03
CA ARG A 38 1.14 -8.05 -5.87
C ARG A 38 -0.10 -8.52 -5.10
N ASN A 39 0.06 -8.98 -3.85
CA ASN A 39 -1.06 -9.40 -3.01
C ASN A 39 -1.96 -8.22 -2.65
N LEU A 40 -1.38 -7.07 -2.28
CA LEU A 40 -2.13 -5.84 -1.98
C LEU A 40 -2.90 -5.33 -3.21
N ARG A 41 -2.29 -5.39 -4.40
CA ARG A 41 -2.92 -5.05 -5.70
C ARG A 41 -4.10 -5.96 -5.97
N ARG A 42 -3.92 -7.27 -5.83
CA ARG A 42 -4.97 -8.26 -6.04
C ARG A 42 -6.14 -8.10 -5.07
N GLU A 43 -5.85 -7.79 -3.81
CA GLU A 43 -6.86 -7.53 -2.78
C GLU A 43 -7.61 -6.20 -3.01
N GLY A 44 -7.01 -5.29 -3.80
CA GLY A 44 -7.61 -4.00 -4.16
C GLY A 44 -7.26 -2.86 -3.20
N VAL A 45 -6.21 -3.01 -2.39
CA VAL A 45 -5.80 -2.03 -1.37
C VAL A 45 -5.49 -0.67 -2.00
N PHE A 46 -4.69 -0.62 -3.06
CA PHE A 46 -4.33 0.62 -3.76
C PHE A 46 -5.56 1.37 -4.27
N ARG A 47 -6.49 0.66 -4.92
CA ARG A 47 -7.75 1.25 -5.42
C ARG A 47 -8.57 1.87 -4.29
N VAL A 48 -8.66 1.22 -3.13
CA VAL A 48 -9.43 1.74 -2.00
C VAL A 48 -8.74 2.94 -1.36
N LEU A 49 -7.41 2.94 -1.28
CA LEU A 49 -6.63 4.10 -0.82
C LEU A 49 -6.88 5.32 -1.72
N GLU A 50 -6.76 5.15 -3.04
CA GLU A 50 -7.04 6.22 -4.02
C GLU A 50 -8.48 6.72 -3.90
N ALA A 51 -9.45 5.81 -3.84
CA ALA A 51 -10.86 6.17 -3.68
C ALA A 51 -11.16 6.87 -2.33
N SER A 52 -10.33 6.66 -1.33
CA SER A 52 -10.41 7.35 -0.03
C SER A 52 -9.81 8.75 -0.07
N GLY A 53 -9.04 9.08 -1.11
CA GLY A 53 -8.38 10.39 -1.28
C GLY A 53 -6.94 10.42 -0.80
N VAL A 54 -6.30 9.26 -0.64
CA VAL A 54 -4.84 9.17 -0.39
C VAL A 54 -4.12 9.66 -1.65
N ALA A 55 -3.15 10.56 -1.48
CA ALA A 55 -2.34 11.08 -2.57
C ALA A 55 -0.97 10.38 -2.64
N GLU A 56 -0.31 10.45 -3.80
CA GLU A 56 1.08 10.02 -3.93
C GLU A 56 1.97 10.75 -2.92
N GLY A 57 2.80 9.98 -2.21
CA GLY A 57 3.68 10.47 -1.15
C GLY A 57 3.03 10.59 0.23
N ASP A 58 1.71 10.38 0.37
CA ASP A 58 1.07 10.31 1.68
C ASP A 58 1.56 9.09 2.48
N ASP A 59 1.68 9.25 3.80
CA ASP A 59 2.01 8.15 4.70
C ASP A 59 0.80 7.23 4.91
N VAL A 60 1.03 5.94 4.66
CA VAL A 60 0.09 4.85 4.91
C VAL A 60 0.68 3.88 5.92
N GLU A 61 0.01 3.72 7.05
CA GLU A 61 0.38 2.77 8.10
C GLU A 61 -0.33 1.44 7.92
N ILE A 62 0.43 0.35 8.00
CA ILE A 62 -0.07 -1.01 8.11
C ILE A 62 0.67 -1.69 9.26
N ARG A 63 -0.05 -2.06 10.33
CA ARG A 63 0.50 -2.79 11.48
C ARG A 63 1.73 -2.08 12.10
N GLY A 64 1.68 -0.75 12.24
CA GLY A 64 2.77 0.05 12.80
C GLY A 64 3.95 0.33 11.86
N LEU A 65 3.91 -0.19 10.62
CA LEU A 65 4.88 0.13 9.58
C LEU A 65 4.30 1.18 8.65
N VAL A 66 5.07 2.23 8.39
CA VAL A 66 4.67 3.36 7.55
C VAL A 66 5.32 3.22 6.17
N PHE A 67 4.51 3.36 5.14
CA PHE A 67 4.91 3.30 3.74
C PHE A 67 4.46 4.60 3.05
N ALA A 68 5.30 5.15 2.18
CA ALA A 68 4.88 6.20 1.27
C ALA A 68 3.96 5.60 0.20
N PHE A 69 2.78 6.18 0.03
CA PHE A 69 1.85 5.71 -0.99
C PHE A 69 2.37 6.03 -2.39
N VAL A 70 2.44 5.01 -3.23
CA VAL A 70 2.68 5.15 -4.66
C VAL A 70 1.44 4.63 -5.39
N PRO A 71 0.77 5.47 -6.20
CA PRO A 71 -0.42 5.06 -6.94
C PRO A 71 -0.07 3.95 -7.91
N ASP A 72 -1.04 3.07 -8.11
CA ASP A 72 -0.85 1.85 -8.87
C ASP A 72 -1.05 2.13 -10.36
N VAL A 73 -0.17 2.97 -10.92
CA VAL A 73 -0.22 3.37 -12.33
C VAL A 73 -0.01 2.15 -13.22
N GLU A 74 -1.09 1.68 -13.86
CA GLU A 74 -0.97 0.64 -14.87
C GLU A 74 -0.12 1.16 -16.05
N GLY A 75 1.11 0.63 -16.19
CA GLY A 75 1.89 0.74 -17.43
C GLY A 75 2.66 2.04 -17.67
N GLY A 76 3.50 2.45 -16.71
CA GLY A 76 4.52 3.47 -16.94
C GLY A 76 5.83 2.93 -17.54
N SER A 77 5.77 2.19 -18.65
CA SER A 77 6.90 2.18 -19.59
C SER A 77 6.59 3.22 -20.66
N ASP A 78 7.55 4.10 -20.95
CA ASP A 78 7.53 5.03 -22.09
C ASP A 78 6.57 6.23 -22.04
N ARG A 79 7.00 7.30 -21.35
CA ARG A 79 6.88 8.67 -21.89
C ARG A 79 8.17 9.46 -21.59
N ALA A 80 9.26 9.03 -22.21
CA ALA A 80 10.44 9.84 -22.46
C ALA A 80 11.22 9.20 -23.62
N GLY A 81 10.93 9.63 -24.86
CA GLY A 81 11.58 9.16 -26.07
C GLY A 81 10.80 9.50 -27.33
#